data_AF-A0A1F5KNF0-F1
#
_entry.id   AF-A0A1F5KNF0-F1
#
_cell.length_a   1.000
_cell.length_b   1.000
_cell.length_c   1.000
_cell.angle_alpha   90.00
_cell.angle_beta   90.00
_cell.angle_gamma   90.00
#
_symmetry.space_group_name_H-M   'P 1'
#
loop_
_entity.id
_entity.type
_entity.pdbx_description
1 polymer ?
#
loop_
_entity_poly.entity_id
_entity_poly.type
_entity_poly.pdbx_seq_one_letter_code
_entity_poly.pdbx_strand_id
1 'polypeptide(L)' 'MLEISEPVNVWVFFKGNSIQPWCFFWNKRQIKVEKINLVHTSKEGSNLFYHFSVSSGGNFYRLQFDAGKMKWTLEAVEEE' A
#
# COMPACT_ATOMS: atom_id res chain seq x y z
N MET A 1 2.94 -14.26 -6.09
CA MET A 1 2.55 -13.32 -5.01
C MET A 1 1.76 -14.04 -3.92
N LEU A 2 2.15 -13.86 -2.64
CA LEU A 2 1.52 -14.40 -1.43
C LEU A 2 0.52 -13.38 -0.86
N GLU A 3 -0.74 -13.79 -0.68
CA GLU A 3 -1.80 -12.98 -0.09
C GLU A 3 -1.68 -12.97 1.45
N ILE A 4 -1.74 -11.79 2.07
CA ILE A 4 -1.46 -11.54 3.50
C ILE A 4 -2.68 -10.92 4.21
N SER A 5 -3.27 -9.87 3.64
CA SER A 5 -4.41 -9.12 4.23
C SER A 5 -4.18 -8.62 5.67
N GLU A 6 -2.99 -8.09 5.97
CA GLU A 6 -2.64 -7.60 7.32
C GLU A 6 -2.76 -6.08 7.44
N PRO A 7 -3.29 -5.55 8.56
CA PRO A 7 -3.26 -4.11 8.81
C PRO A 7 -1.82 -3.61 9.01
N VAL A 8 -1.46 -2.50 8.36
CA VAL A 8 -0.12 -1.90 8.49
C VAL A 8 -0.21 -0.39 8.72
N ASN A 9 0.82 0.17 9.35
CA ASN A 9 1.00 1.63 9.37
C ASN A 9 1.76 2.07 8.13
N VAL A 10 1.37 3.19 7.53
CA VAL A 10 1.99 3.74 6.33
C VAL A 10 2.20 5.23 6.50
N TRP A 11 3.42 5.69 6.26
CA TRP A 11 3.70 7.12 6.10
C TRP A 11 3.51 7.50 4.65
N VAL A 12 2.80 8.61 4.43
CA VAL A 12 2.41 9.06 3.11
C VAL A 12 2.69 10.55 2.94
N PHE A 13 2.87 10.96 1.70
CA PHE A 13 2.74 12.35 1.30
C PHE A 13 1.39 12.56 0.62
N PHE A 14 0.68 13.61 1.03
CA PHE A 14 -0.41 14.15 0.23
C PHE A 14 0.21 15.11 -0.79
N LYS A 15 0.17 14.74 -2.08
CA LYS A 15 0.68 15.57 -3.18
C LYS A 15 -0.45 15.90 -4.15
N GLY A 16 -0.91 17.15 -4.08
CA GLY A 16 -2.10 17.58 -4.81
C GLY A 16 -3.29 16.70 -4.44
N ASN A 17 -3.91 16.08 -5.44
CA ASN A 17 -5.07 15.21 -5.27
C ASN A 17 -4.71 13.72 -5.16
N SER A 18 -3.47 13.40 -4.79
CA SER A 18 -2.97 12.03 -4.70
C SER A 18 -2.25 11.74 -3.39
N ILE A 19 -2.29 10.47 -2.99
CA ILE A 19 -1.54 9.93 -1.87
C ILE A 19 -0.32 9.21 -2.44
N GLN A 20 0.86 9.48 -1.89
CA GLN A 20 2.10 8.78 -2.24
C GLN A 20 2.68 8.09 -1.00
N PRO A 21 2.62 6.75 -0.93
CA PRO A 21 3.30 5.99 0.12
C PRO A 21 4.81 6.24 0.12
N TRP A 22 5.36 6.53 1.29
CA TRP A 22 6.80 6.75 1.50
C TRP A 22 7.46 5.54 2.15
N CYS A 23 6.86 5.02 3.22
CA CYS A 23 7.28 3.79 3.86
C CYS A 23 6.11 3.16 4.62
N PHE A 24 6.19 1.87 4.88
CA PHE A 24 5.24 1.15 5.70
C PHE A 24 5.94 0.25 6.71
N PHE A 25 5.22 -0.16 7.73
CA PHE A 25 5.76 -0.94 8.85
C PHE A 25 5.14 -2.33 8.83
N TRP A 26 5.96 -3.33 8.58
CA TRP A 26 5.54 -4.73 8.51
C TRP A 26 6.62 -5.64 9.09
N ASN A 27 6.23 -6.65 9.87
CA ASN A 27 7.16 -7.58 10.54
C ASN A 27 8.29 -6.90 11.31
N LYS A 28 7.96 -5.87 12.11
CA LYS A 28 8.91 -5.06 12.90
C LYS A 28 9.98 -4.33 12.07
N ARG A 29 9.80 -4.25 10.74
CA ARG A 29 10.70 -3.55 9.82
C ARG A 29 9.98 -2.32 9.27
N GLN A 30 10.73 -1.23 9.10
CA GLN A 30 10.32 -0.11 8.27
C GLN A 30 10.78 -0.39 6.84
N ILE A 31 9.82 -0.54 5.93
CA ILE A 31 10.08 -0.85 4.52
C ILE A 31 9.88 0.45 3.73
N LYS A 32 10.97 0.98 3.19
CA LYS A 32 10.95 2.21 2.38
C LYS A 32 10.45 1.89 0.99
N VAL A 33 9.48 2.66 0.49
CA VAL A 33 9.02 2.56 -0.89
C VAL A 33 10.08 3.18 -1.80
N GLU A 34 10.68 2.36 -2.66
CA GLU A 34 11.68 2.81 -3.63
C GLU A 34 11.03 3.25 -4.93
N LYS A 35 9.98 2.53 -5.34
CA LYS A 35 9.21 2.82 -6.54
C LYS A 35 7.73 2.45 -6.35
N ILE A 36 6.85 3.32 -6.84
CA ILE A 36 5.43 3.00 -7.01
C ILE A 36 5.25 2.56 -8.46
N ASN A 37 4.91 1.28 -8.68
CA ASN A 37 4.81 0.68 -10.00
C ASN A 37 3.42 0.86 -10.62
N LEU A 38 2.37 0.76 -9.81
CA LEU A 38 0.99 0.88 -10.24
C LEU A 38 0.16 1.52 -9.15
N VAL A 39 -0.75 2.41 -9.55
CA VAL A 39 -1.80 2.97 -8.71
C VAL A 39 -3.12 2.75 -9.42
N HIS A 40 -4.09 2.17 -8.73
CA HIS A 40 -5.46 2.10 -9.22
C HIS A 40 -6.45 2.22 -8.06
N THR A 41 -7.71 2.44 -8.39
CA THR A 41 -8.78 2.54 -7.40
C THR A 41 -9.86 1.52 -7.68
N SER A 42 -10.43 0.95 -6.63
CA SER A 42 -11.63 0.11 -6.71
C SER A 42 -12.73 0.70 -5.84
N LYS A 43 -13.98 0.30 -6.11
CA LYS A 43 -15.14 0.69 -5.31
C LYS A 43 -15.89 -0.55 -4.86
N GLU A 44 -16.22 -0.62 -3.58
CA GLU A 44 -17.13 -1.63 -3.03
C GLU A 44 -18.26 -0.91 -2.32
N GLY A 45 -19.45 -0.91 -2.93
CA GLY A 45 -20.56 -0.05 -2.52
C GLY A 45 -20.16 1.43 -2.55
N SER A 46 -20.23 2.10 -1.40
CA SER A 46 -19.81 3.50 -1.23
C SER A 46 -18.34 3.68 -0.86
N ASN A 47 -17.61 2.60 -0.58
CA ASN A 47 -16.22 2.67 -0.14
C ASN A 47 -15.29 2.79 -1.35
N LEU A 48 -14.34 3.72 -1.25
CA LEU A 48 -13.29 3.92 -2.24
C LEU A 48 -11.98 3.37 -1.68
N PHE A 49 -11.37 2.46 -2.43
CA PHE A 49 -10.09 1.87 -2.10
C PHE A 49 -9.03 2.33 -3.08
N TYR A 50 -7.87 2.70 -2.56
CA TYR A 50 -6.68 2.99 -3.34
C TYR A 50 -5.71 1.81 -3.20
N HIS A 51 -5.29 1.25 -4.32
CA HIS A 51 -4.33 0.17 -4.37
C HIS A 51 -3.00 0.68 -4.95
N PHE A 52 -1.91 0.32 -4.29
CA PHE A 52 -0.55 0.71 -4.64
C PHE A 52 0.31 -0.55 -4.76
N SER A 53 0.81 -0.83 -5.96
CA SER A 53 1.88 -1.81 -6.15
C SER A 53 3.22 -1.09 -6.03
N VAL A 54 4.05 -1.48 -5.07
CA VAL A 54 5.32 -0.83 -4.76
C VAL A 54 6.48 -1.82 -4.75
N SER A 55 7.68 -1.34 -5.05
CA SER A 55 8.92 -2.11 -4.94
C SER A 55 9.79 -1.58 -3.80
N SER A 56 10.46 -2.50 -3.11
CA SER A 56 11.48 -2.20 -2.10
C SER A 56 12.46 -3.36 -1.98
N GLY A 57 13.76 -3.11 -2.26
CA GLY A 57 14.83 -4.07 -2.03
C GLY A 57 14.60 -5.41 -2.72
N GLY A 58 14.21 -5.40 -4.01
CA GLY A 58 13.92 -6.60 -4.81
C GLY A 58 12.58 -7.28 -4.49
N ASN A 59 11.76 -6.73 -3.60
CA ASN A 59 10.44 -7.29 -3.30
C ASN A 59 9.33 -6.40 -3.86
N PHE A 60 8.19 -7.01 -4.19
CA PHE A 60 6.97 -6.34 -4.58
C PHE A 60 5.91 -6.45 -3.49
N TYR A 61 5.25 -5.34 -3.19
CA TYR A 61 4.19 -5.27 -2.18
C TYR A 61 2.95 -4.63 -2.77
N ARG A 62 1.78 -5.10 -2.33
CA ARG A 62 0.49 -4.47 -2.64
C ARG A 62 -0.11 -3.88 -1.38
N LEU A 63 -0.25 -2.55 -1.35
CA LEU A 63 -0.87 -1.81 -0.27
C LEU A 63 -2.26 -1.33 -0.69
N GLN A 64 -3.22 -1.40 0.23
CA GLN A 64 -4.57 -0.87 0.04
C GLN A 64 -4.90 0.14 1.12
N PHE A 65 -5.41 1.30 0.71
CA PHE A 65 -5.95 2.32 1.59
C PHE A 65 -7.46 2.42 1.42
N ASP A 66 -8.19 2.13 2.49
CA ASP A 66 -9.64 2.34 2.58
C ASP A 66 -9.87 3.79 3.03
N ALA A 67 -10.35 4.63 2.12
CA ALA A 67 -10.60 6.04 2.41
C ALA A 67 -11.81 6.26 3.34
N GLY A 68 -12.75 5.31 3.40
CA GLY A 68 -13.91 5.37 4.29
C GLY A 68 -13.55 5.04 5.74
N LYS A 69 -12.61 4.10 5.95
CA LYS A 69 -12.15 3.69 7.29
C LYS A 69 -10.82 4.29 7.71
N MET A 70 -10.15 5.02 6.83
CA MET A 70 -8.79 5.54 7.03
C MET A 70 -7.80 4.44 7.44
N LYS A 71 -7.91 3.26 6.81
CA LYS A 71 -7.14 2.07 7.16
C LYS A 71 -6.23 1.63 6.02
N TRP A 72 -4.99 1.28 6.37
CA TRP A 72 -4.04 0.65 5.46
C TRP A 72 -3.97 -0.87 5.69
N THR A 73 -3.85 -1.61 4.60
CA THR A 73 -3.69 -3.06 4.57
C THR A 73 -2.55 -3.43 3.62
N LEU A 74 -1.68 -4.34 4.04
CA LEU A 74 -0.79 -5.08 3.14
C LEU A 74 -1.59 -6.25 2.57
N GLU A 75 -2.01 -6.12 1.32
CA GLU A 75 -2.80 -7.14 0.63
C GLU A 75 -1.94 -8.35 0.32
N ALA A 76 -0.75 -8.13 -0.25
CA ALA A 76 0.10 -9.20 -0.73
C ALA A 76 1.59 -8.81 -0.85
N VAL A 77 2.47 -9.81 -0.88
CA VAL A 77 3.93 -9.68 -1.09
C VAL A 77 4.43 -10.71 -2.10
N GLU A 78 5.45 -10.36 -2.86
CA GLU A 78 6.17 -11.26 -3.77
C GLU A 78 7.66 -10.98 -3.70
N GLU A 79 8.45 -12.03 -3.55
CA GLU A 79 9.91 -11.97 -3.70
C GLU A 79 10.24 -12.12 -5.19
N GLU A 80 11.22 -11.35 -5.67
CA GLU A 80 11.79 -11.50 -7.02
C GLU A 80 12.70 -12.74 -7.14
#